data_AF-A0A2D5XBP2-F1
#
_entry.id   AF-A0A2D5XBP2-F1
#
_cell.length_a   1.000
_cell.length_b   1.000
_cell.length_c   1.000
_cell.angle_alpha   90.00
_cell.angle_beta   90.00
_cell.angle_gamma   90.00
#
_symmetry.space_group_name_H-M   'P 1'
#
loop_
_entity.id
_entity.type
_entity.pdbx_description
1 polymer ?
#
loop_
_entity_poly.entity_id
_entity_poly.type
_entity_poly.pdbx_seq_one_letter_code
_entity_poly.pdbx_strand_id
1 'polypeptide(L)'
;MIRALAKHRHLDFAKAEPLIHDVLNVFMCTGFSRDTHQYFMKASPVRPGDFIEFFAETDLLGGLSACPGGDCSTEHSSDVARCYPLLIELFKSNDPAITDYKSLPPSAYGRQHHDA
;
A
#
# COMPACT_ATOMS: atom_id res chain seq x y z
N MET A 1 -1.86 10.59 2.33
CA MET A 1 -2.67 9.98 1.25
C MET A 1 -3.86 10.82 0.79
N ILE A 2 -4.75 11.29 1.68
CA ILE A 2 -5.95 12.09 1.34
C ILE A 2 -5.67 13.18 0.29
N ARG A 3 -4.66 14.03 0.55
CA ARG A 3 -4.27 15.13 -0.35
C ARG A 3 -3.87 14.64 -1.75
N ALA A 4 -3.15 13.52 -1.84
CA ALA A 4 -2.69 12.97 -3.11
C ALA A 4 -3.88 12.44 -3.93
N LEU A 5 -4.79 11.70 -3.30
CA LEU A 5 -6.02 11.21 -3.93
C LEU A 5 -6.92 12.36 -4.38
N ALA A 6 -7.17 13.34 -3.51
CA ALA A 6 -7.97 14.53 -3.80
C ALA A 6 -7.43 15.28 -5.03
N LYS A 7 -6.12 15.52 -5.08
CA LYS A 7 -5.47 16.16 -6.23
C LYS A 7 -5.61 15.34 -7.52
N HIS A 8 -5.35 14.03 -7.46
CA HIS A 8 -5.33 13.18 -8.64
C HIS A 8 -6.72 12.90 -9.23
N ARG A 9 -7.75 12.81 -8.37
CA ARG A 9 -9.15 12.55 -8.79
C ARG A 9 -10.04 13.79 -8.79
N HIS A 10 -9.46 14.97 -8.55
CA HIS A 10 -10.17 16.24 -8.48
C HIS A 10 -11.36 16.22 -7.50
N LEU A 11 -11.13 15.63 -6.32
CA LEU A 11 -12.10 15.54 -5.24
C LEU A 11 -11.81 16.61 -4.17
N ASP A 12 -12.84 17.01 -3.43
CA ASP A 12 -12.66 17.69 -2.15
C ASP A 12 -12.14 16.70 -1.08
N PHE A 13 -11.61 17.22 0.03
CA PHE A 13 -11.04 16.37 1.08
C PHE A 13 -12.09 15.51 1.78
N ALA A 14 -13.31 16.02 1.96
CA ALA A 14 -14.40 15.29 2.61
C ALA A 14 -14.84 14.05 1.81
N LYS A 15 -14.71 14.06 0.49
CA LYS A 15 -14.94 12.90 -0.38
C LYS A 15 -13.73 12.00 -0.51
N ALA A 16 -12.51 12.55 -0.47
CA ALA A 16 -11.29 11.77 -0.60
C ALA A 16 -10.95 10.97 0.67
N GLU A 17 -11.20 11.53 1.85
CA GLU A 17 -10.85 10.91 3.13
C GLU A 17 -11.52 9.54 3.37
N PRO A 18 -12.83 9.36 3.13
CA PRO A 18 -13.49 8.07 3.32
C PRO A 18 -13.06 6.98 2.32
N LEU A 19 -12.38 7.37 1.24
CA LEU A 19 -11.84 6.44 0.24
C LEU A 19 -10.43 5.95 0.60
N ILE A 20 -9.77 6.58 1.57
CA ILE A 20 -8.51 6.07 2.11
C ILE A 20 -8.81 4.87 2.99
N HIS A 21 -8.12 3.77 2.71
CA HIS A 21 -8.25 2.51 3.42
C HIS A 21 -6.95 2.18 4.18
N ASP A 22 -6.98 1.11 4.97
CA ASP A 22 -5.81 0.55 5.61
C ASP A 22 -4.72 0.20 4.57
N VAL A 23 -3.47 0.39 4.96
CA VAL A 23 -2.34 0.35 4.02
C VAL A 23 -1.66 -1.02 3.99
N LEU A 24 -1.03 -1.33 2.85
CA LEU A 24 0.11 -2.24 2.83
C LEU A 24 1.34 -1.47 3.32
N ASN A 25 1.89 -1.85 4.48
CA ASN A 25 3.10 -1.24 5.02
C ASN A 25 4.36 -1.77 4.32
N VAL A 26 4.61 -1.25 3.11
CA VAL A 26 5.79 -1.59 2.28
C VAL A 26 7.08 -1.35 3.07
N PHE A 27 7.94 -2.38 3.13
CA PHE A 27 9.22 -2.42 3.87
C PHE A 27 9.17 -2.29 5.39
N MET A 28 8.02 -2.08 6.01
CA MET A 28 7.94 -1.98 7.47
C MET A 28 8.17 -3.37 8.11
N CYS A 29 9.01 -3.44 9.14
CA CYS A 29 9.29 -4.69 9.84
C CYS A 29 8.51 -4.75 11.15
N THR A 30 7.40 -5.48 11.13
CA THR A 30 6.40 -5.48 12.21
C THR A 30 5.95 -6.87 12.58
N GLY A 31 5.31 -7.01 13.74
CA GLY A 31 4.70 -8.27 14.17
C GLY A 31 3.92 -8.11 15.46
N PHE A 32 3.59 -9.24 16.08
CA PHE A 32 3.00 -9.27 17.42
C PHE A 32 3.97 -9.90 18.42
N SER A 33 4.13 -9.27 19.57
CA SER A 33 4.96 -9.81 20.66
C SER A 33 4.41 -11.16 21.13
N ARG A 34 5.28 -12.06 21.60
CA ARG A 34 4.87 -13.41 22.01
C ARG A 34 4.21 -13.45 23.38
N ASP A 35 4.57 -12.52 24.25
CA ASP A 35 4.18 -12.45 25.65
C ASP A 35 2.90 -11.63 25.85
N THR A 36 2.79 -10.50 25.16
CA THR A 36 1.67 -9.55 25.31
C THR A 36 0.74 -9.51 24.10
N HIS A 37 1.13 -10.13 22.98
CA HIS A 37 0.39 -10.10 21.70
C HIS A 37 0.11 -8.69 21.18
N GLN A 38 0.97 -7.74 21.54
CA GLN A 38 0.88 -6.35 21.12
C GLN A 38 1.62 -6.15 19.80
N TYR A 39 1.08 -5.28 18.95
CA TYR A 39 1.72 -4.88 17.72
C TYR A 39 3.03 -4.15 18.02
N PHE A 40 4.11 -4.55 17.36
CA PHE A 40 5.39 -3.87 17.44
C PHE A 40 5.93 -3.55 16.05
N MET A 41 6.86 -2.61 16.02
CA MET A 41 7.71 -2.30 14.88
C MET A 41 9.17 -2.36 15.30
N LYS A 42 10.06 -2.61 14.34
CA LYS A 42 11.50 -2.53 14.50
C LYS A 42 12.11 -1.93 13.24
N ALA A 43 13.37 -1.51 13.35
CA ALA A 43 14.15 -1.01 12.22
C ALA A 43 14.03 -1.93 11.00
N SER A 44 13.64 -1.34 9.87
CA SER A 44 13.49 -2.06 8.62
C SER A 44 14.83 -2.68 8.15
N PRO A 45 14.82 -3.91 7.64
CA PRO A 45 16.00 -4.49 7.02
C PRO A 45 16.28 -3.93 5.62
N VAL A 46 15.38 -3.13 5.04
CA VAL A 46 15.48 -2.62 3.66
C VAL A 46 16.73 -1.76 3.46
N ARG A 47 17.35 -1.87 2.27
CA ARG A 47 18.51 -1.09 1.83
C ARG A 47 18.24 -0.46 0.46
N PRO A 48 18.96 0.62 0.09
CA PRO A 48 18.89 1.15 -1.27
C PRO A 48 19.20 0.05 -2.30
N GLY A 49 18.28 -0.14 -3.24
CA GLY A 49 18.33 -1.20 -4.25
C GLY A 49 17.36 -2.37 -3.98
N ASP A 50 16.88 -2.54 -2.75
CA ASP A 50 15.79 -3.48 -2.48
C ASP A 50 14.48 -2.95 -3.09
N PHE A 51 13.68 -3.85 -3.68
CA PHE A 51 12.40 -3.50 -4.28
C PHE A 51 11.36 -4.61 -4.04
N ILE A 52 10.09 -4.22 -4.18
CA ILE A 52 8.96 -5.14 -4.31
C ILE A 52 8.30 -4.82 -5.64
N GLU A 53 8.17 -5.82 -6.49
CA GLU A 53 7.52 -5.69 -7.79
C GLU A 53 6.11 -6.29 -7.73
N PHE A 54 5.17 -5.62 -8.40
CA PHE A 54 3.78 -6.02 -8.47
C PHE A 54 3.34 -6.18 -9.92
N PHE A 55 2.58 -7.23 -10.20
CA PHE A 55 1.81 -7.35 -11.43
C PHE A 55 0.40 -6.77 -11.22
N ALA A 56 0.01 -5.81 -12.06
CA ALA A 56 -1.32 -5.21 -12.00
C ALA A 56 -2.32 -6.11 -12.74
N GLU A 57 -2.99 -7.00 -12.01
CA GLU A 57 -4.02 -7.89 -12.57
C GLU A 57 -5.25 -7.14 -13.11
N THR A 58 -5.44 -5.89 -12.72
CA THR A 58 -6.48 -4.98 -13.21
C THR A 58 -5.95 -3.54 -13.24
N ASP A 59 -6.75 -2.60 -13.76
CA ASP A 59 -6.39 -1.19 -13.75
C ASP A 59 -6.41 -0.65 -12.32
N LEU A 60 -5.26 -0.15 -11.86
CA LEU A 60 -5.08 0.33 -10.50
C LEU A 60 -4.82 1.84 -10.45
N LEU A 61 -5.38 2.48 -9.43
CA LEU A 61 -4.88 3.74 -8.93
C LEU A 61 -3.97 3.47 -7.72
N GLY A 62 -2.67 3.43 -7.95
CA GLY A 62 -1.68 3.30 -6.88
C GLY A 62 -1.51 4.61 -6.10
N GLY A 63 -1.41 4.51 -4.77
CA GLY A 63 -1.06 5.62 -3.91
C GLY A 63 0.02 5.21 -2.91
N LEU A 64 1.13 5.95 -2.86
CA LEU A 64 2.24 5.69 -1.94
C LEU A 64 2.58 6.94 -1.14
N SER A 65 2.84 6.76 0.14
CA SER A 65 3.32 7.80 1.04
C SER A 65 4.66 7.36 1.62
N ALA A 66 5.70 8.17 1.45
CA ALA A 66 6.91 8.02 2.27
C ALA A 66 6.55 8.36 3.72
N CYS A 67 6.66 7.39 4.62
CA CYS A 67 6.26 7.52 6.02
C CYS A 67 7.21 8.48 6.76
N PRO A 68 6.70 9.42 7.58
CA PRO A 68 7.54 10.31 8.38
C PRO A 68 8.36 9.56 9.46
N GLY A 69 8.05 8.29 9.73
CA GLY A 69 8.83 7.44 10.63
C GLY A 69 10.10 6.85 10.02
N GLY A 70 10.44 7.15 8.77
CA GLY A 70 11.65 6.63 8.11
C GLY A 70 11.67 5.10 8.03
N ASP A 71 12.73 4.49 8.56
CA ASP A 71 12.89 3.02 8.67
C ASP A 71 12.19 2.42 9.90
N CYS A 72 11.42 3.22 10.64
CA CYS A 72 10.74 2.86 11.90
C CYS A 72 11.69 2.33 12.98
N SER A 73 12.96 2.75 12.97
CA SER A 73 13.95 2.42 14.01
C SER A 73 13.76 3.19 15.32
N THR A 74 13.06 4.33 15.27
CA THR A 74 12.68 5.15 16.43
C THR A 74 11.20 4.97 16.77
N GLU A 75 10.76 5.38 17.96
CA GLU A 75 9.35 5.36 18.38
C GLU A 75 8.40 5.99 17.32
N HIS A 76 7.13 5.60 17.35
CA HIS A 76 6.11 5.89 16.33
C HIS A 76 6.10 7.36 15.91
N SER A 77 6.10 7.62 14.59
CA SER A 77 5.94 8.96 14.01
C SER A 77 6.87 10.02 14.65
N SER A 78 8.16 9.73 14.70
CA SER A 78 9.15 10.68 15.22
C SER A 78 9.55 11.70 14.16
N ASP A 79 9.43 12.99 14.47
CA ASP A 79 9.99 14.10 13.67
C ASP A 79 11.53 14.08 13.60
N VAL A 80 12.16 13.13 14.29
CA VAL A 80 13.62 12.93 14.33
C VAL A 80 14.07 11.86 13.31
N ALA A 81 13.15 11.05 12.79
CA ALA A 81 13.49 9.96 11.89
C ALA A 81 14.04 10.48 10.55
N ARG A 82 15.15 9.89 10.09
CA ARG A 82 15.68 10.18 8.76
C ARG A 82 14.75 9.58 7.71
N CYS A 83 14.11 10.45 6.94
CA CYS A 83 13.24 10.06 5.85
C CYS A 83 13.97 10.10 4.51
N TYR A 84 13.60 9.19 3.61
CA TYR A 84 14.15 9.08 2.28
C TYR A 84 13.00 8.96 1.26
N PRO A 85 13.18 9.40 0.01
CA PRO A 85 12.18 9.21 -1.03
C PRO A 85 12.00 7.72 -1.36
N LEU A 86 10.80 7.36 -1.81
CA LEU A 86 10.50 6.07 -2.43
C LEU A 86 10.30 6.27 -3.93
N LEU A 87 10.81 5.33 -4.73
CA LEU A 87 10.66 5.34 -6.18
C LEU A 87 9.55 4.35 -6.60
N ILE A 88 8.71 4.77 -7.54
CA ILE A 88 7.80 3.88 -8.26
C ILE A 88 8.16 3.97 -9.74
N GLU A 89 8.38 2.82 -10.35
CA GLU A 89 8.59 2.68 -11.79
C GLU A 89 7.46 1.85 -12.38
N LEU A 90 7.04 2.19 -13.60
CA LEU A 90 5.96 1.52 -14.32
C LEU A 90 6.56 0.86 -15.55
N PHE A 91 6.36 -0.45 -15.67
CA PHE A 91 6.83 -1.25 -16.79
C PHE A 91 5.64 -1.78 -17.58
N LYS A 92 5.76 -1.77 -18.90
CA LYS A 92 4.79 -2.41 -19.80
C LYS A 92 5.50 -3.46 -20.63
N SER A 93 5.03 -4.70 -20.54
CA SER A 93 5.53 -5.81 -21.34
C SER A 93 4.75 -5.94 -22.65
N ASN A 94 5.44 -6.39 -23.70
CA ASN A 94 4.81 -6.82 -24.96
C ASN A 94 4.66 -8.34 -25.02
N ASP A 95 4.95 -9.06 -23.94
CA ASP A 95 4.73 -10.50 -23.84
C ASP A 95 3.22 -10.80 -23.95
N PRO A 96 2.78 -11.65 -24.90
CA PRO A 96 1.38 -12.05 -25.04
C PRO A 96 0.76 -12.60 -23.75
N ALA A 97 1.53 -13.28 -22.90
CA ALA A 97 1.05 -13.78 -21.62
C ALA A 97 0.60 -12.65 -20.68
N ILE A 98 1.17 -11.45 -20.83
CA ILE A 98 0.81 -10.25 -20.07
C ILE A 98 -0.22 -9.42 -20.84
N THR A 99 -0.05 -9.21 -22.15
CA THR A 99 -0.97 -8.36 -22.92
C THR A 99 -2.35 -8.96 -23.08
N ASP A 100 -2.45 -10.29 -23.09
CA ASP A 100 -3.71 -11.01 -23.23
C ASP A 100 -4.26 -11.49 -21.86
N TYR A 101 -3.62 -11.09 -20.76
CA TYR A 101 -4.08 -11.40 -19.41
C TYR A 101 -5.48 -10.82 -19.18
N LYS A 102 -6.39 -11.65 -18.69
CA LYS A 102 -7.77 -11.26 -18.37
C LYS A 102 -7.92 -11.09 -16.87
N SER A 103 -8.28 -9.89 -16.44
CA SER A 103 -8.59 -9.61 -15.04
C SER A 103 -9.66 -10.55 -14.50
N LEU A 104 -9.48 -10.99 -13.26
CA LEU A 104 -10.49 -11.75 -12.55
C LEU A 104 -11.77 -10.91 -12.38
N PRO A 105 -12.96 -11.48 -12.61
CA PRO A 105 -14.20 -10.78 -12.36
C PRO A 105 -14.38 -10.53 -10.84
N PRO A 106 -15.25 -9.59 -10.45
CA PRO A 106 -15.70 -9.48 -9.07
C PRO A 106 -16.26 -10.81 -8.53
N SER A 107 -16.29 -10.96 -7.21
CA SER A 107 -16.84 -12.16 -6.55
C SER A 107 -18.22 -12.55 -7.10
N ALA A 108 -18.38 -13.84 -7.45
CA ALA A 108 -19.61 -14.40 -7.99
C ALA A 108 -20.71 -14.62 -6.94
N TYR A 109 -20.49 -14.20 -5.68
CA TYR A 109 -21.51 -14.26 -4.64
C TYR A 109 -22.78 -13.50 -5.08
N GLY A 110 -23.95 -14.14 -4.98
CA GLY A 110 -25.20 -13.59 -5.49
C GLY A 110 -25.76 -12.39 -4.71
N ARG A 111 -25.17 -12.02 -3.57
CA ARG A 111 -25.55 -10.86 -2.72
C ARG A 111 -27.02 -10.80 -2.30
N GLN A 112 -27.73 -11.92 -2.38
CA GLN A 112 -29.14 -12.00 -1.95
C GLN A 112 -29.28 -12.09 -0.44
N HIS A 113 -28.22 -12.51 0.28
CA HIS A 113 -28.21 -12.64 1.74
C HIS A 113 -29.39 -13.44 2.31
N HIS A 114 -29.96 -14.38 1.55
CA HIS A 114 -30.98 -15.28 2.06
C HIS A 114 -30.35 -16.21 3.10
N ASP A 115 -30.96 -16.30 4.28
CA ASP A 115 -30.61 -17.30 5.28
C ASP A 115 -30.83 -18.70 4.69
N ALA A 116 -29.91 -19.62 4.98
CA ALA A 116 -30.01 -21.02 4.60
C ALA A 116 -31.14 -21.73 5.36
#